data_AF-A0ABD0QYB9-F1
#
_entry.id   AF-A0ABD0QYB9-F1
#
_cell.length_a   1.000
_cell.length_b   1.000
_cell.length_c   1.000
_cell.angle_alpha   90.00
_cell.angle_beta   90.00
_cell.angle_gamma   90.00
#
_symmetry.space_group_name_H-M   'P 1'
#
loop_
_entity.id
_entity.type
_entity.pdbx_description
1 polymer ?
#
loop_
_entity_poly.entity_id
_entity_poly.type
_entity_poly.pdbx_seq_one_letter_code
_entity_poly.pdbx_strand_id
1 'polypeptide(L)' 'MHLIALNSPQLGNMQGIRGIDHQCFLQAQAIGLKGTFRAFLSSRLQDLHSIVRQNDRESLPIVNLQ' A
#
# COMPACT_ATOMS: atom_id res chain seq x y z
N MET A 1 4.07 -10.91 -1.30
CA MET A 1 3.58 -9.52 -1.11
C MET A 1 2.30 -9.57 -0.29
N HIS A 2 2.11 -8.67 0.68
CA HIS A 2 0.87 -8.62 1.45
C HIS A 2 -0.05 -7.50 0.93
N LEU A 3 -1.32 -7.83 0.69
CA LEU A 3 -2.38 -6.86 0.44
C LEU A 3 -3.27 -6.78 1.68
N ILE A 4 -3.30 -5.60 2.29
CA ILE A 4 -3.94 -5.37 3.60
C ILE A 4 -4.74 -4.07 3.51
N ALA A 5 -5.96 -4.08 4.04
CA ALA A 5 -6.79 -2.89 4.14
C ALA A 5 -6.30 -1.97 5.28
N LEU A 6 -6.53 -0.66 5.16
CA LEU A 6 -6.42 0.24 6.30
C LEU A 6 -7.50 -0.09 7.34
N ASN A 7 -7.21 0.19 8.61
CA ASN A 7 -8.09 -0.08 9.75
C ASN A 7 -9.42 0.68 9.74
N SER A 8 -9.59 1.67 8.86
CA SER A 8 -10.81 2.46 8.73
C SER A 8 -11.02 2.91 7.29
N PRO A 9 -12.30 3.04 6.86
CA PRO A 9 -12.60 3.55 5.53
C PRO A 9 -12.08 4.97 5.35
N GLN A 10 -11.66 5.31 4.14
CA GLN A 10 -11.15 6.64 3.80
C GLN A 10 -12.09 7.32 2.79
N LEU A 11 -12.31 8.62 2.96
CA LEU A 11 -13.00 9.47 1.97
C LEU A 11 -12.03 9.86 0.86
N GLY A 12 -12.53 10.22 -0.33
CA GLY A 12 -11.67 10.56 -1.49
C GLY A 12 -10.71 11.74 -1.28
N ASN A 13 -10.98 12.65 -0.34
CA ASN A 13 -10.06 13.75 0.01
C ASN A 13 -8.95 13.29 0.98
N MET A 14 -8.14 12.35 0.51
CA MET A 14 -7.14 11.63 1.29
C MET A 14 -5.85 12.42 1.57
N GLN A 15 -5.87 13.76 1.45
CA GLN A 15 -4.67 14.62 1.48
C GLN A 15 -3.60 14.21 0.44
N GLY A 16 -4.05 13.61 -0.67
CA GLY A 16 -3.21 13.09 -1.74
C GLY A 16 -2.57 11.73 -1.43
N ILE A 17 -1.88 11.16 -2.43
CA ILE A 17 -1.31 9.80 -2.33
C ILE A 17 -0.29 9.67 -1.19
N ARG A 18 0.45 10.74 -0.89
CA ARG A 18 1.45 10.77 0.19
C ARG A 18 0.80 10.60 1.57
N GLY A 19 -0.39 11.17 1.78
CA GLY A 19 -1.13 11.03 3.04
C GLY A 19 -1.50 9.57 3.31
N ILE A 20 -1.99 8.87 2.29
CA ILE A 20 -2.34 7.44 2.42
C ILE A 20 -1.13 6.55 2.50
N ASP A 21 -0.09 6.81 1.71
CA ASP A 21 1.19 6.08 1.84
C ASP A 21 1.72 6.18 3.28
N HIS A 22 1.60 7.34 3.91
CA HIS A 22 1.98 7.52 5.32
C HIS A 22 1.09 6.73 6.30
N GLN A 23 -0.23 6.70 6.08
CA GLN A 23 -1.14 5.88 6.90
C GLN A 23 -0.84 4.37 6.77
N CYS A 24 -0.57 3.89 5.56
CA CYS A 24 -0.13 2.50 5.33
C CYS A 24 1.13 2.19 6.12
N PHE A 25 2.12 3.08 6.10
CA PHE A 25 3.36 2.93 6.87
C PHE A 25 3.09 2.88 8.38
N LEU A 26 2.32 3.84 8.93
CA LEU A 26 2.05 3.91 10.36
C LEU A 26 1.28 2.67 10.87
N GLN A 27 0.26 2.22 10.14
CA GLN A 27 -0.53 1.06 10.56
C GLN A 27 0.26 -0.24 10.46
N ALA A 28 1.06 -0.43 9.39
CA ALA A 28 1.95 -1.58 9.29
C ALA A 28 2.99 -1.60 10.42
N GLN A 29 3.58 -0.44 10.73
CA GLN A 29 4.54 -0.30 11.82
C GLN A 29 3.91 -0.61 13.19
N ALA A 30 2.67 -0.17 13.42
CA ALA A 30 1.97 -0.36 14.70
C ALA A 30 1.77 -1.85 15.08
N ILE A 31 1.69 -2.75 14.09
CA ILE A 31 1.60 -4.20 14.30
C ILE A 31 2.91 -4.95 13.99
N GLY A 32 4.02 -4.23 13.82
CA GLY A 32 5.34 -4.82 13.63
C GLY A 32 5.58 -5.46 12.26
N LEU A 33 4.78 -5.12 11.24
CA LEU A 33 5.02 -5.61 9.88
C LEU A 33 6.31 -5.00 9.33
N LYS A 34 7.16 -5.85 8.76
CA LYS A 34 8.41 -5.45 8.11
C LYS A 34 8.17 -5.21 6.62
N GLY A 35 8.81 -4.18 6.06
CA GLY A 35 8.78 -3.87 4.63
C GLY A 35 8.21 -2.49 4.33
N THR A 36 7.96 -2.23 3.04
CA THR A 36 7.41 -0.96 2.56
C THR A 36 5.94 -1.15 2.17
N PHE A 37 5.04 -0.51 2.90
CA PHE A 37 3.61 -0.51 2.61
C PHE A 37 3.22 0.81 1.95
N ARG A 38 2.49 0.69 0.84
CA ARG A 38 2.04 1.82 0.02
C ARG A 38 0.55 1.68 -0.30
N ALA A 39 -0.10 2.80 -0.54
CA ALA A 39 -1.49 2.88 -0.96
C ALA A 39 -1.71 2.10 -2.25
N PHE A 40 -2.72 1.22 -2.29
CA PHE A 40 -3.12 0.52 -3.51
C PHE A 40 -4.06 1.40 -4.36
N LEU A 41 -3.52 2.52 -4.86
CA LEU A 41 -4.26 3.52 -5.63
C LEU A 41 -3.40 4.07 -6.79
N SER A 42 -4.03 4.42 -7.90
CA SER A 42 -3.38 5.28 -8.90
C SER A 42 -3.38 6.74 -8.43
N SER A 43 -2.45 7.53 -8.97
CA SER A 43 -2.37 8.97 -8.76
C SER A 43 -1.95 9.67 -10.06
N ARG A 44 -1.96 11.01 -10.07
CA ARG A 44 -1.65 11.82 -11.26
C ARG A 44 -0.33 11.43 -11.95
N LEU A 45 0.68 11.03 -11.19
CA LEU A 45 2.04 10.74 -11.70
C LEU A 45 2.43 9.27 -11.57
N GLN A 46 1.53 8.42 -11.07
CA GLN A 46 1.87 7.03 -10.78
C GLN A 46 0.67 6.10 -10.99
N ASP A 47 0.82 5.17 -11.92
CA ASP A 47 -0.15 4.10 -12.15
C ASP A 47 -0.05 3.00 -11.11
N LEU A 48 -1.18 2.36 -10.81
CA LEU A 48 -1.29 1.27 -9.83
C LEU A 48 -0.28 0.14 -10.11
N HIS A 49 -0.10 -0.23 -11.38
CA HIS A 49 0.83 -1.29 -11.80
C HIS A 49 2.30 -0.97 -11.48
N SER A 50 2.66 0.31 -11.38
CA SER A 50 4.03 0.75 -11.11
C SER A 50 4.41 0.76 -9.63
N ILE A 51 3.44 0.51 -8.73
CA ILE A 51 3.69 0.46 -7.27
C ILE A 51 4.57 -0.73 -6.90
N VAL A 52 4.34 -1.87 -7.54
CA VAL A 52 5.15 -3.09 -7.36
C VAL A 52 6.40 -2.99 -8.25
N ARG A 53 7.56 -3.28 -7.65
CA ARG A 53 8.84 -3.31 -8.39
C ARG A 53 8.76 -4.36 -9.50
N GLN A 54 9.31 -4.06 -10.66
CA GLN A 54 9.16 -4.91 -11.84
C GLN A 54 9.55 -6.38 -11.61
N ASN A 55 10.67 -6.62 -10.91
CA ASN A 55 11.17 -7.97 -10.62
C ASN A 55 10.25 -8.81 -9.72
N ASP A 56 9.39 -8.16 -8.95
CA ASP A 56 8.52 -8.78 -7.95
C ASP A 56 7.14 -9.13 -8.53
N ARG A 57 6.80 -8.65 -9.74
CA ARG A 57 5.45 -8.73 -10.30
C ARG A 57 5.02 -10.14 -10.69
N GLU A 58 5.93 -10.95 -11.22
CA GLU A 58 5.60 -12.28 -11.76
C GLU A 58 5.84 -13.41 -10.76
N SER A 59 6.76 -13.22 -9.82
CA SER A 59 7.28 -14.29 -8.97
C SER A 59 6.75 -14.26 -7.54
N LEU A 60 6.28 -13.11 -7.04
CA LEU A 60 5.83 -12.99 -5.65
C LEU A 60 4.30 -13.15 -5.54
N PRO A 61 3.80 -14.17 -4.83
CA PRO A 61 2.36 -14.31 -4.60
C PRO A 61 1.83 -13.15 -3.75
N ILE A 62 0.60 -12.73 -4.05
CA ILE A 62 -0.16 -11.76 -3.26
C ILE A 62 -0.97 -12.54 -2.22
N VAL A 63 -0.75 -12.24 -0.95
CA VAL A 63 -1.43 -12.90 0.18
C VAL A 63 -2.05 -11.84 1.10
N ASN A 64 -3.00 -12.26 1.93
CA ASN A 64 -3.60 -11.42 2.96
C ASN A 64 -2.74 -11.37 4.25
N LEU A 65 -3.25 -10.71 5.28
CA LEU A 65 -2.75 -10.82 6.65
C LEU A 65 -3.30 -12.14 7.24
N GLN A 66 -2.42 -13.00 7.75
CA GLN A 66 -2.80 -14.27 8.40
C GLN A 66 -3.13 -14.07 9.87
#